data_AF-A0A0S6WWZ7-F1
#
_entry.id   AF-A0A0S6WWZ7-F1
#
_cell.length_a   1.000
_cell.length_b   1.000
_cell.length_c   1.000
_cell.angle_alpha   90.00
_cell.angle_beta   90.00
_cell.angle_gamma   90.00
#
_symmetry.space_group_name_H-M   'P 1'
#
loop_
_entity.id
_entity.type
_entity.pdbx_description
1 polymer ?
#
loop_
_entity_poly.entity_id
_entity_poly.type
_entity_poly.pdbx_seq_one_letter_code
_entity_poly.pdbx_strand_id
1 'polypeptide(L)'
;MHFFFKGGLPLLVAAMAFAPALSAQKAEAQVTPSGVVANAPATDWRRIDPADLMVMDLSPDASGKLRRVVIQLIPAPFSQGWVDNIRKLIASHWYDGIAVVRVQDNYVVQWGDPDGETDHPKPLPEGLEQVPQSQYVAASTPPFGPPLFAPDPQHNPLRPLEPLLLPDAYAPGTYFAQGWPLATDAKGLSWPVHCYGYVGVGRNYSPDTGTGAELYTVIGQAPRQLDRNIAVVGRIIAGMEYLSSLPRGTGEMGFYETPQERTKIASVRFGSQVPDLPAYEAMATDSDSFANYAYLRANRHDTFYNVPAGGVDVCNVPVPVRQVGLAAKRAGM
;
A
#
# COMPACT_ATOMS: atom_id res chain seq x y z
N MET A 1 21.87 85.99 -61.81
CA MET A 1 20.65 86.57 -61.19
C MET A 1 20.17 85.58 -60.13
N HIS A 2 20.12 85.99 -58.85
CA HIS A 2 19.17 85.57 -57.79
C HIS A 2 18.80 84.06 -57.68
N PHE A 3 19.05 83.30 -56.61
CA PHE A 3 18.56 83.35 -55.21
C PHE A 3 19.22 82.17 -54.43
N PHE A 4 19.77 82.37 -53.22
CA PHE A 4 19.26 81.94 -51.89
C PHE A 4 19.20 80.43 -51.52
N PHE A 5 19.96 80.10 -50.46
CA PHE A 5 19.58 79.44 -49.19
C PHE A 5 19.65 77.91 -48.93
N LYS A 6 20.26 77.62 -47.77
CA LYS A 6 20.06 76.54 -46.77
C LYS A 6 20.49 75.13 -47.20
N GLY A 7 21.42 74.47 -46.50
CA GLY A 7 21.40 74.19 -45.06
C GLY A 7 20.90 72.77 -44.86
N GLY A 8 21.79 71.77 -44.96
CA GLY A 8 21.47 70.34 -44.84
C GLY A 8 22.07 69.73 -43.57
N LEU A 9 21.19 69.33 -42.66
CA LEU A 9 21.44 68.66 -41.37
C LEU A 9 21.88 67.19 -41.59
N PRO A 10 22.79 66.61 -40.78
CA PRO A 10 23.16 65.21 -40.93
C PRO A 10 22.04 64.29 -40.41
N LEU A 11 21.73 63.26 -41.20
CA LEU A 11 20.73 62.24 -40.91
C LEU A 11 21.29 61.26 -39.85
N LEU A 12 20.79 61.33 -38.61
CA LEU A 12 21.03 60.32 -37.59
C LEU A 12 20.15 59.10 -37.87
N VAL A 13 20.76 57.99 -38.27
CA VAL A 13 20.09 56.68 -38.38
C VAL A 13 20.05 56.06 -36.97
N ALA A 14 18.88 56.08 -36.33
CA ALA A 14 18.64 55.36 -35.09
C ALA A 14 18.42 53.87 -35.39
N ALA A 15 19.42 53.03 -35.12
CA ALA A 15 19.27 51.59 -35.16
C ALA A 15 18.48 51.12 -33.93
N MET A 16 17.18 50.81 -34.10
CA MET A 16 16.41 50.10 -33.08
C MET A 16 16.89 48.65 -33.03
N ALA A 17 17.66 48.32 -31.99
CA ALA A 17 17.96 46.94 -31.64
C ALA A 17 16.69 46.28 -31.10
N PHE A 18 15.99 45.51 -31.94
CA PHE A 18 14.99 44.55 -31.50
C PHE A 18 15.71 43.38 -30.82
N ALA A 19 15.86 43.46 -29.50
CA ALA A 19 16.22 42.29 -28.71
C ALA A 19 14.99 41.35 -28.70
N PRO A 20 15.09 40.11 -29.22
CA PRO A 20 14.01 39.15 -29.01
C PRO A 20 13.97 38.88 -27.51
N ALA A 21 12.88 39.27 -26.86
CA ALA A 21 12.57 38.79 -25.53
C ALA A 21 12.36 37.28 -25.68
N LEU A 22 13.40 36.49 -25.40
CA LEU A 22 13.20 35.09 -25.05
C LEU A 22 12.40 35.10 -23.75
N SER A 23 11.08 35.04 -23.90
CA SER A 23 10.20 34.56 -22.85
C SER A 23 10.66 33.12 -22.58
N ALA A 24 11.52 32.95 -21.57
CA ALA A 24 11.72 31.66 -20.94
C ALA A 24 10.36 31.29 -20.34
N GLN A 25 9.53 30.62 -21.14
CA GLN A 25 8.32 29.99 -20.68
C GLN A 25 8.78 29.00 -19.62
N LYS A 26 8.60 29.38 -18.36
CA LYS A 26 8.87 28.53 -17.21
C LYS A 26 7.98 27.31 -17.44
N ALA A 27 8.59 26.21 -17.91
CA ALA A 27 7.88 24.96 -18.07
C ALA A 27 7.20 24.69 -16.74
N GLU A 28 5.86 24.65 -16.75
CA GLU A 28 5.10 24.29 -15.56
C GLU A 28 5.62 22.93 -15.11
N ALA A 29 6.08 22.86 -13.85
CA ALA A 29 6.60 21.61 -13.32
C ALA A 29 5.49 20.56 -13.42
N GLN A 30 5.70 19.54 -14.24
CA GLN A 30 4.69 18.52 -14.49
C GLN A 30 4.31 17.82 -13.17
N VAL A 31 3.01 17.71 -12.92
CA VAL A 31 2.49 17.07 -11.72
C VAL A 31 2.67 15.56 -11.85
N THR A 32 3.51 14.99 -10.98
CA THR A 32 3.77 13.53 -10.93
C THR A 32 3.03 12.89 -9.75
N PRO A 33 2.76 11.57 -9.76
CA PRO A 33 2.18 10.89 -8.60
C PRO A 33 2.96 11.15 -7.30
N SER A 34 4.28 11.07 -7.35
CA SER A 34 5.15 11.37 -6.20
C SER A 34 5.08 12.84 -5.78
N GLY A 35 4.95 13.76 -6.75
CA GLY A 35 4.75 15.18 -6.47
C GLY A 35 3.44 15.46 -5.75
N VAL A 36 2.35 14.78 -6.10
CA VAL A 36 1.07 14.86 -5.37
C VAL A 36 1.23 14.39 -3.93
N VAL A 37 1.86 13.23 -3.72
CA VAL A 37 2.10 12.69 -2.38
C VAL A 37 2.97 13.63 -1.53
N ALA A 38 4.04 14.18 -2.11
CA ALA A 38 4.95 15.07 -1.40
C ALA A 38 4.31 16.41 -0.97
N ASN A 39 3.33 16.90 -1.74
CA ASN A 39 2.68 18.19 -1.50
C ASN A 39 1.28 18.08 -0.89
N ALA A 40 0.79 16.86 -0.62
CA ALA A 40 -0.53 16.64 -0.05
C ALA A 40 -0.67 17.34 1.33
N PRO A 41 -1.75 18.10 1.57
CA PRO A 41 -1.95 18.82 2.82
C PRO A 41 -2.11 17.85 3.99
N ALA A 42 -1.77 18.28 5.21
CA ALA A 42 -1.84 17.43 6.40
C ALA A 42 -3.24 16.84 6.67
N THR A 43 -4.31 17.51 6.22
CA THR A 43 -5.70 17.04 6.31
C THR A 43 -5.98 15.77 5.51
N ASP A 44 -5.15 15.49 4.50
CA ASP A 44 -5.30 14.34 3.61
C ASP A 44 -4.53 13.12 4.13
N TRP A 45 -3.99 13.19 5.35
CA TRP A 45 -3.28 12.11 6.01
C TRP A 45 -4.03 11.66 7.25
N ARG A 46 -4.22 10.35 7.40
CA ARG A 46 -4.86 9.74 8.56
C ARG A 46 -3.81 8.99 9.37
N ARG A 47 -3.82 9.23 10.67
CA ARG A 47 -2.96 8.54 11.61
C ARG A 47 -3.32 7.05 11.68
N ILE A 48 -2.31 6.18 11.63
CA ILE A 48 -2.49 4.75 11.92
C ILE A 48 -2.32 4.57 13.43
N ASP A 49 -3.30 3.94 14.08
CA ASP A 49 -3.21 3.64 15.51
C ASP A 49 -2.11 2.61 15.76
N PRO A 50 -1.16 2.84 16.69
CA PRO A 50 -0.16 1.85 17.06
C PRO A 50 -0.75 0.52 17.55
N ALA A 51 -2.00 0.50 18.04
CA ALA A 51 -2.71 -0.71 18.41
C ALA A 51 -3.08 -1.58 17.19
N ASP A 52 -3.15 -1.01 15.99
CA ASP A 52 -3.41 -1.72 14.73
C ASP A 52 -2.12 -2.14 14.02
N LEU A 53 -0.97 -1.91 14.64
CA LEU A 53 0.33 -2.29 14.11
C LEU A 53 0.83 -3.58 14.77
N MET A 54 1.18 -4.56 13.95
CA MET A 54 1.99 -5.71 14.29
C MET A 54 3.44 -5.40 13.87
N VAL A 55 4.35 -5.35 14.83
CA VAL A 55 5.78 -5.09 14.60
C VAL A 55 6.53 -6.40 14.71
N MET A 56 7.11 -6.84 13.59
CA MET A 56 7.87 -8.08 13.48
C MET A 56 9.35 -7.76 13.31
N ASP A 57 10.14 -8.15 14.29
CA ASP A 57 11.60 -8.08 14.23
C ASP A 57 12.14 -9.45 13.79
N LEU A 58 12.78 -9.47 12.62
CA LEU A 58 13.53 -10.64 12.15
C LEU A 58 14.88 -10.67 12.87
N SER A 59 15.52 -11.84 12.92
CA SER A 59 16.93 -11.92 13.33
C SER A 59 17.78 -10.93 12.52
N PRO A 60 18.88 -10.38 13.08
CA PRO A 60 19.76 -9.51 12.32
C PRO A 60 20.29 -10.18 11.06
N ASP A 61 20.67 -9.39 10.06
CA ASP A 61 21.39 -9.92 8.90
C ASP A 61 22.86 -10.28 9.26
N ALA A 62 23.62 -10.78 8.28
CA ALA A 62 25.02 -11.16 8.49
C ALA A 62 25.93 -10.01 8.95
N SER A 63 25.52 -8.75 8.74
CA SER A 63 26.23 -7.56 9.20
C SER A 63 25.79 -7.08 10.59
N GLY A 64 24.79 -7.76 11.19
CA GLY A 64 24.19 -7.38 12.46
C GLY A 64 23.13 -6.28 12.34
N LYS A 65 22.71 -5.92 11.12
CA LYS A 65 21.67 -4.89 10.92
C LYS A 65 20.31 -5.44 11.35
N LEU A 66 19.59 -4.65 12.16
CA LEU A 66 18.23 -4.96 12.56
C LEU A 66 17.28 -4.90 11.35
N ARG A 67 16.38 -5.88 11.28
CA ARG A 67 15.40 -6.03 10.19
C ARG A 67 14.00 -6.02 10.80
N ARG A 68 13.34 -4.86 10.71
CA ARG A 68 12.00 -4.64 11.24
C ARG A 68 10.99 -4.54 10.10
N VAL A 69 9.91 -5.31 10.22
CA VAL A 69 8.73 -5.23 9.36
C VAL A 69 7.57 -4.69 10.18
N VAL A 70 6.85 -3.71 9.66
CA VAL A 70 5.66 -3.15 10.30
C VAL A 70 4.45 -3.48 9.44
N ILE A 71 3.50 -4.20 10.03
CA ILE A 71 2.27 -4.67 9.38
C ILE A 71 1.10 -3.91 10.01
N GLN A 72 0.30 -3.23 9.20
CA GLN A 72 -0.98 -2.68 9.61
C GLN A 72 -2.05 -3.77 9.47
N LEU A 73 -2.78 -4.07 10.54
CA LEU A 73 -3.93 -4.96 10.53
C LEU A 73 -5.14 -4.29 9.87
N ILE A 74 -5.95 -5.07 9.15
CA ILE A 74 -7.13 -4.56 8.45
C ILE A 74 -8.25 -4.21 9.44
N PRO A 75 -8.93 -3.06 9.28
CA PRO A 75 -10.05 -2.69 10.15
C PRO A 75 -11.33 -3.47 9.80
N ALA A 76 -12.30 -3.40 10.72
CA ALA A 76 -13.64 -3.91 10.48
C ALA A 76 -14.27 -3.30 9.22
N PRO A 77 -15.16 -4.04 8.52
CA PRO A 77 -15.74 -5.33 8.91
C PRO A 77 -14.96 -6.57 8.43
N PHE A 78 -13.82 -6.40 7.75
CA PHE A 78 -13.17 -7.50 7.05
C PHE A 78 -12.24 -8.30 7.96
N SER A 79 -12.27 -9.64 7.84
CA SER A 79 -11.33 -10.55 8.49
C SER A 79 -11.22 -10.45 10.03
N GLN A 80 -12.21 -9.92 10.73
CA GLN A 80 -12.06 -9.55 12.15
C GLN A 80 -11.81 -10.75 13.07
N GLY A 81 -12.43 -11.92 12.84
CA GLY A 81 -12.14 -13.12 13.63
C GLY A 81 -10.66 -13.55 13.55
N TRP A 82 -10.03 -13.44 12.37
CA TRP A 82 -8.61 -13.74 12.22
C TRP A 82 -7.73 -12.63 12.82
N VAL A 83 -8.12 -11.36 12.67
CA VAL A 83 -7.42 -10.24 13.31
C VAL A 83 -7.41 -10.40 14.83
N ASP A 84 -8.54 -10.78 15.43
CA ASP A 84 -8.65 -11.04 16.87
C ASP A 84 -7.78 -12.23 17.32
N ASN A 85 -7.71 -13.29 16.52
CA ASN A 85 -6.77 -14.39 16.78
C ASN A 85 -5.31 -13.94 16.70
N ILE A 86 -4.94 -13.15 15.70
CA ILE A 86 -3.59 -12.59 15.58
C ILE A 86 -3.25 -11.72 16.79
N ARG A 87 -4.19 -10.91 17.27
CA ARG A 87 -4.00 -10.12 18.51
C ARG A 87 -3.74 -11.03 19.72
N LYS A 88 -4.47 -12.13 19.87
CA LYS A 88 -4.22 -13.13 20.94
C LYS A 88 -2.85 -13.79 20.80
N LEU A 89 -2.43 -14.13 19.58
CA LEU A 89 -1.12 -14.73 19.29
C LEU A 89 0.05 -13.76 19.57
N ILE A 90 -0.12 -12.46 19.28
CA ILE A 90 0.84 -11.41 19.66
C ILE A 90 0.90 -11.30 21.19
N ALA A 91 -0.25 -11.24 21.87
CA ALA A 91 -0.33 -11.09 23.31
C ALA A 91 0.29 -12.27 24.09
N SER A 92 0.23 -13.48 23.52
CA SER A 92 0.87 -14.68 24.10
C SER A 92 2.32 -14.88 23.66
N HIS A 93 2.89 -13.96 22.88
CA HIS A 93 4.23 -14.09 22.29
C HIS A 93 4.40 -15.35 21.42
N TRP A 94 3.31 -15.87 20.83
CA TRP A 94 3.35 -17.12 20.09
C TRP A 94 4.22 -17.03 18.82
N TYR A 95 4.31 -15.87 18.17
CA TYR A 95 5.20 -15.70 17.02
C TYR A 95 6.69 -15.61 17.38
N ASP A 96 7.05 -15.50 18.67
CA ASP A 96 8.46 -15.39 19.04
C ASP A 96 9.19 -16.71 18.77
N GLY A 97 10.27 -16.61 17.99
CA GLY A 97 11.14 -17.74 17.67
C GLY A 97 10.69 -18.61 16.51
N ILE A 98 9.54 -18.34 15.89
CA ILE A 98 9.13 -19.01 14.65
C ILE A 98 10.00 -18.53 13.47
N ALA A 99 9.72 -18.97 12.24
CA ALA A 99 10.51 -18.52 11.09
C ALA A 99 9.69 -18.27 9.83
N VAL A 100 10.32 -17.55 8.89
CA VAL A 100 9.98 -17.68 7.47
C VAL A 100 10.37 -19.09 7.03
N VAL A 101 9.39 -19.86 6.56
CA VAL A 101 9.53 -21.28 6.20
C VAL A 101 9.40 -21.53 4.71
N ARG A 102 8.91 -20.53 3.95
CA ARG A 102 8.64 -20.68 2.53
C ARG A 102 8.75 -19.35 1.81
N VAL A 103 9.44 -19.34 0.68
CA VAL A 103 9.56 -18.21 -0.23
C VAL A 103 9.40 -18.71 -1.66
N GLN A 104 8.22 -18.50 -2.23
CA GLN A 104 7.92 -18.84 -3.61
C GLN A 104 8.10 -17.63 -4.51
N ASP A 105 8.89 -17.80 -5.58
CA ASP A 105 9.16 -16.72 -6.52
C ASP A 105 7.87 -16.17 -7.15
N ASN A 106 7.82 -14.85 -7.27
CA ASN A 106 6.69 -14.09 -7.82
C ASN A 106 5.31 -14.45 -7.21
N TYR A 107 5.28 -14.94 -5.96
CA TYR A 107 4.05 -15.34 -5.28
C TYR A 107 4.03 -14.84 -3.83
N VAL A 108 4.54 -15.61 -2.87
CA VAL A 108 4.45 -15.27 -1.44
C VAL A 108 5.71 -15.64 -0.65
N VAL A 109 5.92 -14.90 0.44
CA VAL A 109 6.77 -15.28 1.57
C VAL A 109 5.84 -15.69 2.71
N GLN A 110 6.00 -16.90 3.23
CA GLN A 110 5.16 -17.45 4.31
C GLN A 110 6.00 -17.76 5.54
N TRP A 111 5.45 -17.43 6.71
CA TRP A 111 6.02 -17.69 8.02
C TRP A 111 5.01 -18.39 8.92
N GLY A 112 5.55 -19.16 9.85
CA GLY A 112 4.79 -20.05 10.71
C GLY A 112 5.74 -20.82 11.62
N ASP A 113 5.17 -21.70 12.44
CA ASP A 113 5.97 -22.63 13.22
C ASP A 113 6.75 -23.57 12.30
N PRO A 114 8.10 -23.60 12.36
CA PRO A 114 8.90 -24.48 11.52
C PRO A 114 8.63 -25.98 11.75
N ASP A 115 8.03 -26.31 12.89
CA ASP A 115 7.66 -27.66 13.30
C ASP A 115 6.13 -27.90 13.22
N GLY A 116 5.38 -26.98 12.59
CA GLY A 116 3.91 -27.00 12.55
C GLY A 116 3.28 -28.25 11.93
N GLU A 117 4.00 -28.88 10.99
CA GLU A 117 3.60 -30.13 10.31
C GLU A 117 4.30 -31.38 10.88
N THR A 118 4.97 -31.24 12.04
CA THR A 118 5.63 -32.36 12.74
C THR A 118 4.77 -32.90 13.88
N ASP A 119 5.27 -33.86 14.65
CA ASP A 119 4.62 -34.39 15.85
C ASP A 119 4.77 -33.49 17.09
N HIS A 120 5.53 -32.40 16.99
CA HIS A 120 5.81 -31.47 18.08
C HIS A 120 5.57 -30.00 17.70
N PRO A 121 4.38 -29.64 17.16
CA PRO A 121 4.09 -28.26 16.82
C PRO A 121 4.01 -27.39 18.07
N LYS A 122 4.39 -26.12 17.93
CA LYS A 122 4.27 -25.11 18.97
C LYS A 122 2.79 -24.98 19.38
N PRO A 123 2.45 -25.18 20.66
CA PRO A 123 1.06 -25.16 21.10
C PRO A 123 0.43 -23.78 20.88
N LEU A 124 -0.75 -23.77 20.27
CA LEU A 124 -1.56 -22.55 20.10
C LEU A 124 -2.12 -22.11 21.46
N PRO A 125 -2.26 -20.80 21.71
CA PRO A 125 -2.94 -20.31 22.90
C PRO A 125 -4.43 -20.71 22.88
N GLU A 126 -5.03 -20.81 24.06
CA GLU A 126 -6.46 -21.06 24.20
C GLU A 126 -7.32 -19.89 23.68
N GLY A 127 -8.56 -20.18 23.31
CA GLY A 127 -9.55 -19.15 22.97
C GLY A 127 -9.41 -18.55 21.57
N LEU A 128 -8.65 -19.18 20.66
CA LEU A 128 -8.69 -18.84 19.24
C LEU A 128 -10.03 -19.24 18.62
N GLU A 129 -10.61 -18.34 17.82
CA GLU A 129 -11.86 -18.57 17.10
C GLU A 129 -11.64 -19.44 15.86
N GLN A 130 -12.57 -20.37 15.61
CA GLN A 130 -12.70 -21.02 14.30
C GLN A 130 -13.54 -20.14 13.39
N VAL A 131 -12.87 -19.34 12.54
CA VAL A 131 -13.54 -18.35 11.70
C VAL A 131 -14.10 -19.02 10.45
N PRO A 132 -15.41 -18.91 10.13
CA PRO A 132 -15.99 -19.58 8.97
C PRO A 132 -15.63 -18.88 7.65
N GLN A 133 -15.64 -19.64 6.55
CA GLN A 133 -15.36 -19.13 5.19
C GLN A 133 -16.30 -18.00 4.74
N SER A 134 -17.50 -17.90 5.34
CA SER A 134 -18.43 -16.80 5.08
C SER A 134 -17.87 -15.43 5.48
N GLN A 135 -16.85 -15.36 6.34
CA GLN A 135 -16.19 -14.12 6.75
C GLN A 135 -15.06 -13.68 5.81
N TYR A 136 -14.77 -14.40 4.71
CA TYR A 136 -13.88 -13.89 3.66
C TYR A 136 -14.47 -12.70 2.90
N VAL A 137 -15.78 -12.46 3.05
CA VAL A 137 -16.51 -11.34 2.47
C VAL A 137 -17.27 -10.62 3.58
N ALA A 138 -17.59 -9.35 3.37
CA ALA A 138 -18.55 -8.64 4.19
C ALA A 138 -19.59 -7.98 3.29
N ALA A 139 -20.81 -7.80 3.82
CA ALA A 139 -21.77 -6.92 3.16
C ALA A 139 -21.18 -5.51 3.13
N SER A 140 -21.04 -4.93 1.94
CA SER A 140 -20.85 -3.50 1.85
C SER A 140 -22.19 -2.86 2.16
N THR A 141 -22.24 -1.94 3.13
CA THR A 141 -23.28 -0.92 3.07
C THR A 141 -22.91 -0.08 1.86
N PRO A 142 -23.68 -0.12 0.76
CA PRO A 142 -23.28 0.64 -0.41
C PRO A 142 -23.27 2.12 -0.03
N PRO A 143 -22.15 2.84 -0.18
CA PRO A 143 -22.26 4.25 -0.45
C PRO A 143 -22.54 4.38 -1.96
N PHE A 144 -23.64 3.80 -2.47
CA PHE A 144 -24.13 4.16 -3.79
C PHE A 144 -24.87 5.51 -3.61
N GLY A 145 -24.07 6.58 -3.46
CA GLY A 145 -24.47 7.91 -3.91
C GLY A 145 -24.40 7.99 -5.43
N PRO A 146 -24.68 9.15 -6.05
CA PRO A 146 -24.60 9.33 -7.50
C PRO A 146 -23.15 9.60 -7.99
N PRO A 147 -22.85 9.30 -9.27
CA PRO A 147 -21.50 9.18 -9.85
C PRO A 147 -20.64 10.42 -9.73
N LEU A 148 -19.34 10.18 -9.65
CA LEU A 148 -18.32 11.18 -9.36
C LEU A 148 -17.24 11.08 -10.44
N PHE A 149 -17.10 12.20 -11.15
CA PHE A 149 -16.71 12.28 -12.55
C PHE A 149 -15.17 12.32 -12.74
N ALA A 150 -14.71 11.79 -13.88
CA ALA A 150 -13.38 12.09 -14.43
C ALA A 150 -13.34 13.49 -15.07
N PRO A 151 -12.18 14.17 -15.17
CA PRO A 151 -12.08 15.54 -15.67
C PRO A 151 -12.48 15.68 -17.16
N ASP A 152 -13.27 16.72 -17.45
CA ASP A 152 -13.42 17.37 -18.74
C ASP A 152 -12.13 18.17 -19.05
N PRO A 153 -11.48 17.97 -20.21
CA PRO A 153 -10.22 18.62 -20.55
C PRO A 153 -10.31 20.15 -20.76
N GLN A 154 -11.48 20.79 -20.66
CA GLN A 154 -11.59 22.24 -20.95
C GLN A 154 -12.12 23.14 -19.83
N HIS A 155 -12.81 22.68 -18.79
CA HIS A 155 -13.35 23.62 -17.78
C HIS A 155 -13.43 22.99 -16.36
N ASN A 156 -12.47 23.34 -15.50
CA ASN A 156 -12.45 23.27 -14.03
C ASN A 156 -13.41 22.25 -13.32
N PRO A 157 -12.95 21.04 -12.94
CA PRO A 157 -13.76 20.04 -12.24
C PRO A 157 -13.21 19.73 -10.84
N LEU A 158 -13.62 20.50 -9.82
CA LEU A 158 -13.54 20.04 -8.43
C LEU A 158 -14.94 19.63 -7.99
N ARG A 159 -15.12 18.30 -7.83
CA ARG A 159 -16.03 17.55 -6.94
C ARG A 159 -16.78 16.41 -7.64
N PRO A 160 -17.37 15.49 -6.87
CA PRO A 160 -16.81 14.75 -5.69
C PRO A 160 -16.07 13.43 -6.09
N LEU A 161 -15.69 12.55 -5.14
CA LEU A 161 -14.99 11.25 -5.26
C LEU A 161 -15.92 10.03 -5.01
N GLU A 162 -16.32 9.27 -6.03
CA GLU A 162 -17.02 7.98 -5.84
C GLU A 162 -15.94 6.96 -5.60
N PRO A 163 -16.27 5.81 -4.99
CA PRO A 163 -15.42 4.64 -5.12
C PRO A 163 -15.14 4.48 -6.62
N LEU A 164 -13.89 4.78 -6.99
CA LEU A 164 -13.36 4.67 -8.34
C LEU A 164 -13.52 3.20 -8.74
N LEU A 165 -14.67 2.86 -9.32
CA LEU A 165 -15.02 1.50 -9.67
C LEU A 165 -14.21 1.13 -10.90
N LEU A 166 -12.99 0.68 -10.65
CA LEU A 166 -12.06 0.32 -11.71
C LEU A 166 -12.51 -1.03 -12.29
N PRO A 167 -12.67 -1.13 -13.63
CA PRO A 167 -12.80 -2.42 -14.28
C PRO A 167 -11.62 -3.31 -13.88
N ASP A 168 -11.92 -4.52 -13.44
CA ASP A 168 -10.94 -5.44 -12.88
C ASP A 168 -11.13 -6.83 -13.50
N ALA A 169 -10.04 -7.50 -13.81
CA ALA A 169 -10.11 -8.84 -14.43
C ALA A 169 -10.63 -9.92 -13.46
N TYR A 170 -10.60 -9.65 -12.15
CA TYR A 170 -10.94 -10.61 -11.10
C TYR A 170 -12.27 -10.32 -10.41
N ALA A 171 -12.85 -9.12 -10.59
CA ALA A 171 -14.08 -8.70 -9.95
C ALA A 171 -14.92 -7.76 -10.83
N PRO A 172 -16.25 -7.75 -10.69
CA PRO A 172 -17.11 -6.75 -11.33
C PRO A 172 -16.72 -5.30 -11.04
N GLY A 173 -16.06 -5.05 -9.90
CA GLY A 173 -15.54 -3.75 -9.53
C GLY A 173 -14.51 -3.80 -8.43
N THR A 174 -13.62 -2.81 -8.41
CA THR A 174 -12.67 -2.57 -7.32
C THR A 174 -12.72 -1.11 -6.88
N TYR A 175 -12.38 -0.82 -5.63
CA TYR A 175 -12.41 0.51 -5.05
C TYR A 175 -11.48 0.61 -3.84
N PHE A 176 -11.34 1.81 -3.26
CA PHE A 176 -10.64 2.01 -2.00
C PHE A 176 -11.62 2.46 -0.91
N ALA A 177 -11.50 1.88 0.28
CA ALA A 177 -12.19 2.36 1.47
C ALA A 177 -11.27 2.29 2.68
N GLN A 178 -11.27 3.36 3.48
CA GLN A 178 -10.45 3.48 4.70
C GLN A 178 -8.96 3.17 4.48
N GLY A 179 -8.42 3.48 3.30
CA GLY A 179 -7.03 3.16 2.98
C GLY A 179 -6.79 1.75 2.43
N TRP A 180 -7.82 0.94 2.17
CA TRP A 180 -7.67 -0.45 1.70
C TRP A 180 -8.28 -0.64 0.31
N PRO A 181 -7.57 -1.31 -0.62
CA PRO A 181 -8.14 -1.76 -1.87
C PRO A 181 -9.10 -2.93 -1.59
N LEU A 182 -10.29 -2.82 -2.14
CA LEU A 182 -11.37 -3.79 -2.02
C LEU A 182 -11.91 -4.12 -3.40
N ALA A 183 -12.48 -5.30 -3.54
CA ALA A 183 -13.28 -5.71 -4.67
C ALA A 183 -14.74 -5.89 -4.24
N THR A 184 -15.67 -5.78 -5.18
CA THR A 184 -17.10 -5.96 -4.93
C THR A 184 -17.76 -6.76 -6.04
N ASP A 185 -18.82 -7.49 -5.67
CA ASP A 185 -19.74 -8.09 -6.64
C ASP A 185 -20.99 -7.24 -6.85
N ALA A 186 -21.81 -7.64 -7.82
CA ALA A 186 -23.09 -6.98 -8.12
C ALA A 186 -24.17 -7.20 -7.04
N LYS A 187 -23.91 -8.03 -6.03
CA LYS A 187 -24.83 -8.36 -4.94
C LYS A 187 -24.56 -7.53 -3.67
N GLY A 188 -23.56 -6.65 -3.70
CA GLY A 188 -23.18 -5.83 -2.54
C GLY A 188 -22.32 -6.56 -1.52
N LEU A 189 -21.62 -7.62 -1.93
CA LEU A 189 -20.55 -8.20 -1.11
C LEU A 189 -19.22 -7.57 -1.52
N SER A 190 -18.40 -7.26 -0.54
CA SER A 190 -17.03 -6.79 -0.74
C SER A 190 -16.01 -7.67 -0.04
N TRP A 191 -14.78 -7.64 -0.53
CA TRP A 191 -13.65 -8.37 0.05
C TRP A 191 -12.33 -7.61 -0.17
N PRO A 192 -11.35 -7.74 0.74
CA PRO A 192 -10.01 -7.25 0.49
C PRO A 192 -9.30 -8.08 -0.57
N VAL A 193 -8.39 -7.45 -1.30
CA VAL A 193 -7.68 -8.05 -2.43
C VAL A 193 -6.23 -8.39 -2.11
N HIS A 194 -5.71 -9.48 -2.69
CA HIS A 194 -4.34 -9.96 -2.45
C HIS A 194 -3.28 -9.18 -3.25
N CYS A 195 -3.08 -7.89 -2.94
CA CYS A 195 -2.05 -7.07 -3.58
C CYS A 195 -0.64 -7.32 -3.02
N TYR A 196 0.39 -6.87 -3.72
CA TYR A 196 1.78 -6.90 -3.23
C TYR A 196 1.90 -6.27 -1.83
N GLY A 197 2.58 -6.96 -0.92
CA GLY A 197 2.76 -6.54 0.47
C GLY A 197 1.54 -6.76 1.38
N TYR A 198 0.43 -7.29 0.86
CA TYR A 198 -0.74 -7.63 1.69
C TYR A 198 -0.50 -8.98 2.36
N VAL A 199 -1.02 -9.09 3.58
CA VAL A 199 -0.79 -10.23 4.47
C VAL A 199 -2.05 -11.07 4.53
N GLY A 200 -1.92 -12.36 4.21
CA GLY A 200 -2.99 -13.33 4.29
C GLY A 200 -2.71 -14.43 5.32
N VAL A 201 -3.76 -15.18 5.68
CA VAL A 201 -3.69 -16.30 6.63
C VAL A 201 -3.35 -17.60 5.90
N GLY A 202 -2.28 -18.26 6.33
CA GLY A 202 -1.96 -19.63 5.91
C GLY A 202 -2.98 -20.61 6.48
N ARG A 203 -3.35 -21.61 5.68
CA ARG A 203 -4.31 -22.66 6.07
C ARG A 203 -4.07 -23.94 5.32
N ASN A 204 -4.57 -25.03 5.89
CA ASN A 204 -4.68 -26.31 5.20
C ASN A 204 -5.88 -26.32 4.23
N TYR A 205 -6.13 -27.48 3.62
CA TYR A 205 -7.29 -27.67 2.76
C TYR A 205 -8.61 -27.38 3.48
N SER A 206 -9.56 -26.82 2.73
CA SER A 206 -10.93 -26.60 3.19
C SER A 206 -11.49 -27.90 3.79
N PRO A 207 -12.22 -27.83 4.92
CA PRO A 207 -12.85 -26.64 5.51
C PRO A 207 -11.98 -25.83 6.47
N ASP A 208 -10.69 -26.16 6.66
CA ASP A 208 -9.80 -25.32 7.45
C ASP A 208 -9.74 -23.90 6.85
N THR A 209 -9.69 -22.90 7.72
CA THR A 209 -9.62 -21.48 7.37
C THR A 209 -8.39 -20.80 7.98
N GLY A 210 -7.57 -21.55 8.70
CA GLY A 210 -6.39 -21.06 9.37
C GLY A 210 -6.71 -20.24 10.61
N THR A 211 -5.84 -20.33 11.61
CA THR A 211 -6.01 -19.63 12.89
C THR A 211 -5.41 -18.23 12.88
N GLY A 212 -4.55 -17.91 11.90
CA GLY A 212 -3.66 -16.75 11.91
C GLY A 212 -2.26 -17.04 12.47
N ALA A 213 -2.01 -18.26 12.95
CA ALA A 213 -0.68 -18.71 13.38
C ALA A 213 0.32 -18.75 12.21
N GLU A 214 -0.14 -19.19 11.05
CA GLU A 214 0.59 -19.06 9.80
C GLU A 214 0.10 -17.85 9.02
N LEU A 215 1.03 -17.08 8.50
CA LEU A 215 0.76 -15.89 7.71
C LEU A 215 1.70 -15.86 6.51
N TYR A 216 1.30 -15.15 5.47
CA TYR A 216 2.15 -14.89 4.32
C TYR A 216 1.96 -13.48 3.83
N THR A 217 2.93 -12.97 3.09
CA THR A 217 2.80 -11.74 2.33
C THR A 217 3.06 -11.98 0.85
N VAL A 218 2.30 -11.30 0.00
CA VAL A 218 2.48 -11.34 -1.45
C VAL A 218 3.76 -10.59 -1.83
N ILE A 219 4.66 -11.23 -2.58
CA ILE A 219 5.94 -10.66 -3.02
C ILE A 219 6.10 -10.54 -4.54
N GLY A 220 5.03 -10.80 -5.29
CA GLY A 220 5.04 -10.76 -6.76
C GLY A 220 3.76 -10.19 -7.35
N GLN A 221 3.39 -10.68 -8.54
CA GLN A 221 2.11 -10.37 -9.15
C GLN A 221 0.97 -10.76 -8.21
N ALA A 222 0.00 -9.87 -8.03
CA ALA A 222 -1.13 -10.07 -7.13
C ALA A 222 -1.88 -11.38 -7.47
N PRO A 223 -1.86 -12.40 -6.58
CA PRO A 223 -2.54 -13.66 -6.82
C PRO A 223 -4.03 -13.54 -6.48
N ARG A 224 -4.74 -12.71 -7.23
CA ARG A 224 -6.14 -12.34 -6.99
C ARG A 224 -7.10 -13.53 -7.08
N GLN A 225 -6.65 -14.71 -7.52
CA GLN A 225 -7.40 -15.97 -7.39
C GLN A 225 -7.59 -16.39 -5.92
N LEU A 226 -6.78 -15.90 -4.99
CA LEU A 226 -6.93 -16.14 -3.55
C LEU A 226 -8.05 -15.31 -2.93
N ASP A 227 -8.50 -14.24 -3.61
CA ASP A 227 -9.61 -13.42 -3.15
C ASP A 227 -10.83 -14.30 -2.85
N ARG A 228 -11.50 -14.03 -1.72
CA ARG A 228 -12.67 -14.78 -1.23
C ARG A 228 -12.40 -16.25 -0.84
N ASN A 229 -11.16 -16.72 -0.96
CA ASN A 229 -10.74 -18.09 -0.61
C ASN A 229 -9.78 -18.15 0.59
N ILE A 230 -9.09 -17.03 0.85
CA ILE A 230 -8.14 -16.84 1.94
C ILE A 230 -8.38 -15.46 2.56
N ALA A 231 -8.26 -15.36 3.89
CA ALA A 231 -8.41 -14.10 4.59
C ALA A 231 -7.18 -13.21 4.37
N VAL A 232 -7.42 -11.96 3.96
CA VAL A 232 -6.44 -10.87 4.03
C VAL A 232 -6.62 -10.16 5.37
N VAL A 233 -5.57 -10.12 6.18
CA VAL A 233 -5.60 -9.63 7.57
C VAL A 233 -4.79 -8.36 7.79
N GLY A 234 -3.97 -7.97 6.82
CA GLY A 234 -3.15 -6.78 6.96
C GLY A 234 -2.37 -6.42 5.71
N ARG A 235 -1.47 -5.45 5.85
CA ARG A 235 -0.51 -5.03 4.83
C ARG A 235 0.78 -4.56 5.47
N ILE A 236 1.90 -4.78 4.80
CA ILE A 236 3.19 -4.26 5.21
C ILE A 236 3.25 -2.78 4.82
N ILE A 237 3.57 -1.93 5.81
CA ILE A 237 3.71 -0.48 5.64
C ILE A 237 5.17 -0.01 5.75
N ALA A 238 6.07 -0.87 6.25
CA ALA A 238 7.51 -0.64 6.27
C ALA A 238 8.28 -1.96 6.37
N GLY A 239 9.47 -2.03 5.77
CA GLY A 239 10.37 -3.18 5.85
C GLY A 239 10.02 -4.34 4.91
N MET A 240 9.23 -4.09 3.86
CA MET A 240 8.86 -5.10 2.86
C MET A 240 10.08 -5.74 2.20
N GLU A 241 11.13 -4.95 1.98
CA GLU A 241 12.38 -5.37 1.38
C GLU A 241 13.02 -6.53 2.15
N TYR A 242 12.86 -6.61 3.47
CA TYR A 242 13.44 -7.67 4.30
C TYR A 242 12.78 -9.04 4.09
N LEU A 243 11.58 -9.07 3.48
CA LEU A 243 10.87 -10.29 3.13
C LEU A 243 10.99 -10.58 1.63
N SER A 244 10.73 -9.60 0.78
CA SER A 244 10.71 -9.82 -0.68
C SER A 244 12.08 -10.18 -1.26
N SER A 245 13.18 -9.82 -0.59
CA SER A 245 14.54 -10.14 -1.03
C SER A 245 15.12 -11.44 -0.44
N LEU A 246 14.34 -12.20 0.34
CA LEU A 246 14.84 -13.46 0.91
C LEU A 246 15.15 -14.49 -0.19
N PRO A 247 16.17 -15.35 -0.02
CA PRO A 247 16.44 -16.44 -0.95
C PRO A 247 15.17 -17.27 -1.19
N ARG A 248 14.93 -17.68 -2.44
CA ARG A 248 13.79 -18.52 -2.78
C ARG A 248 14.00 -19.92 -2.23
N GLY A 249 12.94 -20.57 -1.77
CA GLY A 249 13.03 -21.95 -1.29
C GLY A 249 13.24 -22.92 -2.44
N THR A 250 14.01 -23.98 -2.18
CA THR A 250 14.34 -25.03 -3.16
C THR A 250 13.38 -26.21 -3.13
N GLY A 251 12.59 -26.34 -2.07
CA GLY A 251 11.61 -27.40 -1.89
C GLY A 251 10.32 -27.18 -2.67
N GLU A 252 9.39 -28.13 -2.54
CA GLU A 252 8.08 -28.08 -3.19
C GLU A 252 7.37 -26.76 -2.85
N MET A 253 6.72 -26.14 -3.85
CA MET A 253 6.04 -24.85 -3.69
C MET A 253 6.88 -23.72 -3.06
N GLY A 254 8.22 -23.82 -3.10
CA GLY A 254 9.14 -22.83 -2.53
C GLY A 254 9.33 -22.93 -1.02
N PHE A 255 9.00 -24.07 -0.39
CA PHE A 255 9.39 -24.31 1.01
C PHE A 255 10.91 -24.39 1.16
N TYR A 256 11.41 -23.96 2.32
CA TYR A 256 12.80 -24.19 2.71
C TYR A 256 12.99 -25.62 3.18
N GLU A 257 14.04 -26.27 2.69
CA GLU A 257 14.32 -27.69 2.98
C GLU A 257 15.16 -27.85 4.25
N THR A 258 15.96 -26.84 4.59
CA THR A 258 16.91 -26.88 5.70
C THR A 258 16.68 -25.76 6.72
N PRO A 259 17.00 -25.99 8.01
CA PRO A 259 16.88 -24.95 9.04
C PRO A 259 17.73 -23.69 8.76
N GLN A 260 18.83 -23.82 8.01
CA GLN A 260 19.75 -22.72 7.73
C GLN A 260 19.19 -21.71 6.72
N GLU A 261 18.25 -22.12 5.88
CA GLU A 261 17.54 -21.21 4.96
C GLU A 261 16.52 -20.34 5.70
N ARG A 262 16.01 -20.82 6.83
CA ARG A 262 14.91 -20.18 7.57
C ARG A 262 15.36 -18.86 8.19
N THR A 263 14.66 -17.79 7.87
CA THR A 263 14.84 -16.51 8.57
C THR A 263 14.01 -16.50 9.83
N LYS A 264 14.67 -16.62 10.99
CA LYS A 264 14.01 -16.59 12.29
C LYS A 264 13.36 -15.23 12.57
N ILE A 265 12.17 -15.26 13.16
CA ILE A 265 11.46 -14.12 13.72
C ILE A 265 11.86 -14.03 15.20
N ALA A 266 12.56 -12.96 15.56
CA ALA A 266 13.05 -12.75 16.91
C ALA A 266 11.89 -12.41 17.85
N SER A 267 11.00 -11.51 17.42
CA SER A 267 9.82 -11.14 18.19
C SER A 267 8.72 -10.54 17.33
N VAL A 268 7.47 -10.69 17.79
CA VAL A 268 6.34 -9.88 17.30
C VAL A 268 5.65 -9.17 18.45
N ARG A 269 5.42 -7.86 18.33
CA ARG A 269 4.77 -7.03 19.35
C ARG A 269 3.67 -6.15 18.75
N PHE A 270 2.75 -5.70 19.60
CA PHE A 270 1.88 -4.58 19.22
C PHE A 270 2.73 -3.33 19.04
N GLY A 271 2.37 -2.47 18.09
CA GLY A 271 3.09 -1.23 17.86
C GLY A 271 3.11 -0.31 19.08
N SER A 272 2.04 -0.32 19.88
CA SER A 272 1.95 0.40 21.15
C SER A 272 2.96 -0.08 22.22
N GLN A 273 3.53 -1.27 22.06
CA GLN A 273 4.50 -1.87 22.98
C GLN A 273 5.96 -1.69 22.53
N VAL A 274 6.20 -1.00 21.41
CA VAL A 274 7.54 -0.78 20.85
C VAL A 274 7.95 0.69 21.12
N PRO A 275 8.85 0.95 22.09
CA PRO A 275 9.14 2.31 22.58
C PRO A 275 9.64 3.30 21.52
N ASP A 276 10.32 2.82 20.49
CA ASP A 276 10.93 3.63 19.42
C ASP A 276 10.26 3.44 18.06
N LEU A 277 9.03 2.95 18.04
CA LEU A 277 8.30 2.82 16.78
C LEU A 277 7.97 4.22 16.26
N PRO A 278 8.39 4.58 15.03
CA PRO A 278 7.95 5.82 14.44
C PRO A 278 6.43 5.79 14.27
N ALA A 279 5.88 6.98 14.24
CA ALA A 279 4.51 7.15 13.85
C ALA A 279 4.31 6.87 12.36
N TYR A 280 3.13 6.40 11.98
CA TYR A 280 2.76 6.25 10.58
C TYR A 280 1.45 6.95 10.27
N GLU A 281 1.39 7.57 9.10
CA GLU A 281 0.17 8.12 8.52
C GLU A 281 -0.03 7.54 7.12
N ALA A 282 -1.27 7.18 6.81
CA ALA A 282 -1.68 6.78 5.47
C ALA A 282 -2.45 7.93 4.81
N MET A 283 -2.24 8.13 3.52
CA MET A 283 -3.07 9.08 2.75
C MET A 283 -4.52 8.62 2.78
N ALA A 284 -5.43 9.55 3.06
CA ALA A 284 -6.86 9.30 3.13
C ALA A 284 -7.39 9.01 1.71
N THR A 285 -7.94 7.82 1.48
CA THR A 285 -8.39 7.41 0.15
C THR A 285 -9.69 8.09 -0.29
N ASP A 286 -10.29 8.89 0.59
CA ASP A 286 -11.43 9.77 0.35
C ASP A 286 -11.02 11.23 0.05
N SER A 287 -9.71 11.51 -0.07
CA SER A 287 -9.17 12.86 -0.33
C SER A 287 -8.91 13.15 -1.81
N ASP A 288 -8.97 14.44 -2.16
CA ASP A 288 -8.61 14.93 -3.50
C ASP A 288 -7.16 14.60 -3.88
N SER A 289 -6.24 14.60 -2.89
CA SER A 289 -4.85 14.18 -3.13
C SER A 289 -4.76 12.73 -3.58
N PHE A 290 -5.51 11.82 -2.96
CA PHE A 290 -5.51 10.41 -3.37
C PHE A 290 -6.14 10.22 -4.75
N ALA A 291 -7.24 10.93 -5.04
CA ALA A 291 -7.87 10.92 -6.36
C ALA A 291 -6.89 11.31 -7.47
N ASN A 292 -6.18 12.41 -7.27
CA ASN A 292 -5.20 12.92 -8.22
C ASN A 292 -4.00 11.97 -8.35
N TYR A 293 -3.52 11.43 -7.23
CA TYR A 293 -2.48 10.40 -7.22
C TYR A 293 -2.88 9.17 -8.06
N ALA A 294 -4.08 8.61 -7.84
CA ALA A 294 -4.58 7.46 -8.58
C ALA A 294 -4.79 7.77 -10.07
N TYR A 295 -5.34 8.95 -10.38
CA TYR A 295 -5.51 9.43 -11.76
C TYR A 295 -4.18 9.50 -12.50
N LEU A 296 -3.14 10.09 -11.89
CA LEU A 296 -1.81 10.20 -12.51
C LEU A 296 -1.09 8.86 -12.61
N ARG A 297 -1.43 7.87 -11.76
CA ARG A 297 -0.93 6.49 -11.92
C ARG A 297 -1.49 5.83 -13.18
N ALA A 298 -2.76 6.07 -13.50
CA ALA A 298 -3.41 5.57 -14.72
C ALA A 298 -3.01 6.37 -15.98
N ASN A 299 -2.84 7.68 -15.83
CA ASN A 299 -2.69 8.64 -16.93
C ASN A 299 -1.36 9.38 -16.87
N ARG A 300 -0.28 8.64 -16.56
CA ARG A 300 1.03 9.25 -16.33
C ARG A 300 1.53 9.95 -17.60
N HIS A 301 1.80 11.25 -17.47
CA HIS A 301 2.24 12.15 -18.55
C HIS A 301 3.34 13.10 -18.06
N ASP A 302 4.41 12.54 -17.53
CA ASP A 302 5.63 13.30 -17.23
C ASP A 302 6.65 13.18 -18.39
N THR A 303 7.80 13.85 -18.27
CA THR A 303 8.84 13.90 -19.31
C THR A 303 9.31 12.53 -19.81
N PHE A 304 9.08 11.46 -19.04
CA PHE A 304 9.42 10.09 -19.43
C PHE A 304 8.26 9.37 -20.15
N TYR A 305 7.00 9.67 -19.81
CA TYR A 305 5.81 8.97 -20.32
C TYR A 305 5.10 9.77 -21.42
N ASN A 306 5.41 9.44 -22.67
CA ASN A 306 4.81 10.10 -23.84
C ASN A 306 3.37 9.64 -24.13
N VAL A 307 3.05 8.38 -23.81
CA VAL A 307 1.73 7.76 -24.06
C VAL A 307 1.18 7.22 -22.74
N PRO A 308 -0.01 7.67 -22.29
CA PRO A 308 -0.60 7.21 -21.04
C PRO A 308 -1.22 5.82 -21.23
N ALA A 309 -1.28 5.03 -20.18
CA ALA A 309 -1.95 3.72 -20.23
C ALA A 309 -3.48 3.84 -20.26
N GLY A 310 -4.04 4.90 -19.66
CA GLY A 310 -5.49 5.12 -19.57
C GLY A 310 -6.17 4.25 -18.51
N GLY A 311 -5.41 3.49 -17.72
CA GLY A 311 -5.93 2.58 -16.70
C GLY A 311 -4.84 2.10 -15.75
N VAL A 312 -5.26 1.65 -14.57
CA VAL A 312 -4.38 1.11 -13.53
C VAL A 312 -5.11 0.02 -12.76
N ASP A 313 -4.45 -1.10 -12.51
CA ASP A 313 -4.94 -2.16 -11.61
C ASP A 313 -5.01 -1.61 -10.17
N VAL A 314 -6.03 -1.97 -9.40
CA VAL A 314 -6.18 -1.56 -8.00
C VAL A 314 -4.95 -1.90 -7.15
N CYS A 315 -4.31 -3.04 -7.41
CA CYS A 315 -3.08 -3.48 -6.75
C CYS A 315 -1.84 -2.72 -7.24
N ASN A 316 -1.95 -1.94 -8.31
CA ASN A 316 -0.90 -1.06 -8.82
C ASN A 316 -1.14 0.42 -8.44
N VAL A 317 -2.03 0.68 -7.47
CA VAL A 317 -2.21 1.97 -6.80
C VAL A 317 -1.94 1.80 -5.30
N PRO A 318 -0.67 1.67 -4.87
CA PRO A 318 -0.37 1.51 -3.45
C PRO A 318 -0.77 2.79 -2.70
N VAL A 319 -1.48 2.63 -1.58
CA VAL A 319 -1.86 3.75 -0.71
C VAL A 319 -0.59 4.32 -0.07
N PRO A 320 -0.28 5.61 -0.29
CA PRO A 320 0.91 6.22 0.29
C PRO A 320 0.89 6.16 1.81
N VAL A 321 1.98 5.69 2.40
CA VAL A 321 2.22 5.72 3.85
C VAL A 321 3.51 6.49 4.10
N ARG A 322 3.51 7.35 5.12
CA ARG A 322 4.68 8.09 5.56
C ARG A 322 4.97 7.86 7.03
N GLN A 323 6.25 7.91 7.37
CA GLN A 323 6.66 8.06 8.76
C GLN A 323 6.49 9.53 9.16
N VAL A 324 5.92 9.76 10.32
CA VAL A 324 6.00 11.07 11.00
C VAL A 324 6.78 10.87 12.30
N GLY A 325 7.24 11.95 12.95
CA GLY A 325 8.08 11.85 14.16
C GLY A 325 7.48 10.93 15.24
N LEU A 326 8.31 10.49 16.21
CA LEU A 326 7.94 9.53 17.26
C LEU A 326 6.51 9.77 17.79
N ALA A 327 5.72 8.69 17.90
CA ALA A 327 4.37 8.78 18.45
C ALA A 327 4.43 9.40 19.86
N ALA A 328 3.93 10.63 20.01
CA ALA A 328 3.86 11.28 21.30
C ALA A 328 3.09 10.35 22.25
N LYS A 329 3.73 9.97 23.36
CA LYS A 329 3.08 9.19 24.43
C LYS A 329 1.77 9.91 24.78
N ARG A 330 0.63 9.22 24.66
CA ARG A 330 -0.62 9.69 25.30
C ARG A 330 -0.32 9.76 26.79
N ALA A 331 -0.09 10.97 27.30
CA ALA A 331 -0.08 11.23 28.73
C ALA A 331 -1.48 10.88 29.25
N GLY A 332 -1.52 10.03 30.27
CA GLY A 332 -2.74 9.43 30.78
C GLY A 332 -3.80 10.43 31.25
N MET A 333 -5.05 9.98 31.15
CA MET A 333 -6.11 10.23 32.13
C MET A 333 -6.57 8.88 32.65
#